data_AF-A0A947CUI8-F1
#
_entry.id   AF-A0A947CUI8-F1
#
_cell.length_a   1.000
_cell.length_b   1.000
_cell.length_c   1.000
_cell.angle_alpha   90.00
_cell.angle_beta   90.00
_cell.angle_gamma   90.00
#
_symmetry.space_group_name_H-M   'P 1'
#
loop_
_entity.id
_entity.type
_entity.pdbx_description
1 polymer ?
#
loop_
_entity_poly.entity_id
_entity_poly.type
_entity_poly.pdbx_seq_one_letter_code
_entity_poly.pdbx_strand_id
1 'polypeptide(L)'
;MVPLLALATACAHVPKRSPLPAEHADDAGVLGIPRARMWGDAPPPWVHDWFEKSRAELQERYSGVYGRPHTYLAISGGGENGAFAAGMLSGWTAAGNRPEFTTVTGISAGALVAPFAFLGPEYDEVLKKV
;
A
#
# COMPACT_ATOMS: atom_id res chain seq x y z
N MET A 1 -30.07 -44.69 19.08
CA MET A 1 -29.26 -44.01 20.11
C MET A 1 -27.81 -44.13 19.71
N VAL A 2 -27.01 -43.08 19.89
CA VAL A 2 -25.58 -42.87 19.50
C VAL A 2 -25.41 -42.19 18.12
N PRO A 3 -24.58 -41.12 18.01
CA PRO A 3 -25.09 -39.82 17.57
C PRO A 3 -24.41 -39.24 16.31
N LEU A 4 -25.12 -38.31 15.68
CA LEU A 4 -24.65 -37.42 14.63
C LEU A 4 -24.14 -36.11 15.28
N LEU A 5 -22.89 -36.09 15.78
CA LEU A 5 -22.31 -34.88 16.39
C LEU A 5 -20.80 -34.80 16.12
N ALA A 6 -20.40 -34.54 14.88
CA ALA A 6 -18.99 -34.45 14.50
C ALA A 6 -18.69 -33.41 13.40
N LEU A 7 -19.29 -32.21 13.45
CA LEU A 7 -19.10 -31.18 12.41
C LEU A 7 -18.72 -29.77 12.90
N ALA A 8 -18.43 -29.56 14.19
CA ALA A 8 -18.18 -28.20 14.72
C ALA A 8 -16.72 -27.84 15.02
N THR A 9 -15.75 -28.75 14.88
CA THR A 9 -14.37 -28.50 15.37
C THR A 9 -13.38 -28.01 14.31
N ALA A 10 -13.75 -27.96 13.03
CA ALA A 10 -12.82 -27.65 11.94
C ALA A 10 -12.33 -26.18 11.91
N CYS A 11 -13.14 -25.22 12.40
CA CYS A 11 -12.77 -23.80 12.41
C CYS A 11 -12.13 -23.31 13.72
N ALA A 12 -12.00 -24.18 14.74
CA ALA A 12 -11.49 -23.80 16.05
C ALA A 12 -10.01 -24.15 16.28
N HIS A 13 -9.34 -24.78 15.31
CA HIS A 13 -7.94 -25.13 15.45
C HIS A 13 -7.05 -23.92 15.15
N VAL A 14 -6.69 -23.17 16.19
CA VAL A 14 -5.59 -22.21 16.12
C VAL A 14 -4.31 -22.98 16.45
N PRO A 15 -3.44 -23.30 15.46
CA PRO A 15 -2.19 -23.99 15.74
C PRO A 15 -1.36 -23.15 16.72
N LYS A 16 -0.63 -23.82 17.62
CA LYS A 16 0.33 -23.15 18.50
C LYS A 16 1.33 -22.40 17.63
N ARG A 17 1.24 -21.08 17.61
CA ARG A 17 2.20 -20.24 16.90
C ARG A 17 3.49 -20.24 17.71
N SER A 18 4.62 -20.47 17.05
CA SER A 18 5.94 -20.17 17.58
C SER A 18 6.31 -18.78 17.06
N PRO A 19 6.01 -17.69 17.80
CA PRO A 19 6.39 -16.36 17.36
C PRO A 19 7.91 -16.26 17.26
N LEU A 20 8.38 -15.32 16.43
CA LEU A 20 9.79 -14.95 16.38
C LEU A 20 10.24 -14.52 17.80
N PRO A 21 11.33 -15.10 18.34
CA PRO A 21 11.92 -14.62 19.58
C PRO A 21 12.26 -13.13 19.50
N ALA A 22 12.06 -12.38 20.58
CA ALA A 22 12.23 -10.94 20.58
C ALA A 22 13.66 -10.51 20.20
N GLU A 23 14.67 -11.31 20.58
CA GLU A 23 16.08 -11.05 20.18
C GLU A 23 16.32 -11.07 18.67
N HIS A 24 15.46 -11.73 17.89
CA HIS A 24 15.59 -11.80 16.43
C HIS A 24 14.64 -10.84 15.71
N ALA A 25 13.92 -10.00 16.46
CA ALA A 25 12.97 -9.05 15.90
C ALA A 25 13.63 -8.09 14.91
N ASP A 26 14.91 -7.74 15.06
CA ASP A 26 15.59 -6.86 14.11
C ASP A 26 16.33 -7.61 13.00
N ASP A 27 16.70 -8.88 13.22
CA ASP A 27 17.45 -9.69 12.26
C ASP A 27 16.55 -10.42 11.25
N ALA A 28 15.26 -10.61 11.55
CA ALA A 28 14.41 -11.40 10.67
C ALA A 28 14.15 -10.68 9.33
N GLY A 29 14.43 -11.40 8.23
CA GLY A 29 14.25 -10.93 6.86
C GLY A 29 13.32 -11.82 6.05
N VAL A 30 12.96 -11.35 4.85
CA VAL A 30 12.22 -12.15 3.87
C VAL A 30 13.24 -12.84 2.96
N LEU A 31 13.16 -14.18 2.86
CA LEU A 31 14.12 -14.96 2.08
C LEU A 31 14.15 -14.49 0.61
N GLY A 32 15.34 -14.11 0.14
CA GLY A 32 15.54 -13.64 -1.23
C GLY A 32 15.05 -12.22 -1.51
N ILE A 33 14.45 -11.53 -0.53
CA ILE A 33 13.95 -10.16 -0.70
C ILE A 33 14.63 -9.25 0.33
N PRO A 34 15.85 -8.76 0.03
CA PRO A 34 16.54 -7.85 0.93
C PRO A 34 15.73 -6.57 1.12
N ARG A 35 15.86 -5.93 2.29
CA ARG A 35 15.22 -4.64 2.61
C ARG A 35 13.67 -4.65 2.59
N ALA A 36 13.05 -5.84 2.61
CA ALA A 36 11.59 -5.99 2.61
C ALA A 36 10.95 -5.72 3.98
N ARG A 37 11.69 -5.92 5.07
CA ARG A 37 11.21 -5.74 6.44
C ARG A 37 11.93 -4.56 7.08
N MET A 38 11.14 -3.63 7.60
CA MET A 38 11.58 -2.46 8.34
C MET A 38 10.49 -2.06 9.32
N TRP A 39 10.87 -1.35 10.37
CA TRP A 39 9.94 -0.69 11.27
C TRP A 39 9.30 0.50 10.55
N GLY A 40 7.99 0.69 10.70
CA GLY A 40 7.28 1.81 10.07
C GLY A 40 7.50 3.16 10.78
N ASP A 41 7.91 3.08 12.04
CA ASP A 41 8.13 4.17 12.98
C ASP A 41 9.62 4.51 13.17
N ALA A 42 10.52 3.79 12.47
CA ALA A 42 11.95 4.09 12.46
C ALA A 42 12.49 4.14 11.02
N PRO A 43 13.44 5.04 10.73
CA PRO A 43 14.09 5.04 9.43
C PRO A 43 14.87 3.73 9.24
N PRO A 44 14.79 3.08 8.07
CA PRO A 44 15.56 1.88 7.82
C PRO A 44 17.07 2.20 7.78
N PRO A 45 17.96 1.25 8.15
CA PRO A 45 19.41 1.49 8.16
C PRO A 45 19.99 1.99 6.83
N TRP A 46 19.36 1.63 5.71
CA TRP A 46 19.77 2.01 4.35
C TRP A 46 19.12 3.31 3.85
N VAL A 47 18.46 4.10 4.71
CA VAL A 47 17.82 5.35 4.28
C VAL A 47 18.85 6.34 3.73
N HIS A 48 20.08 6.32 4.26
CA HIS A 48 21.18 7.19 3.84
C HIS A 48 21.61 6.95 2.38
N ASP A 49 21.46 5.73 1.84
CA ASP A 49 21.79 5.38 0.44
C ASP A 49 21.14 6.31 -0.58
N TRP A 50 19.99 6.90 -0.24
CA TRP A 50 19.25 7.84 -1.08
C TRP A 50 19.76 9.28 -0.96
N PHE A 51 20.16 9.68 0.24
CA PHE A 51 20.63 11.03 0.54
C PHE A 51 22.07 11.28 0.12
N GLU A 52 22.88 10.22 0.02
CA GLU A 52 24.27 10.31 -0.43
C GLU A 52 24.43 10.44 -1.95
N LYS A 53 23.35 10.25 -2.72
CA LYS A 53 23.40 10.35 -4.19
C LYS A 53 23.58 11.78 -4.63
N SER A 54 24.52 12.00 -5.54
CA SER A 54 24.66 13.30 -6.20
C SER A 54 23.43 13.62 -7.05
N ARG A 55 23.21 14.92 -7.27
CA ARG A 55 22.15 15.39 -8.18
C ARG A 55 22.30 14.83 -9.60
N ALA A 56 23.53 14.63 -10.06
CA ALA A 56 23.82 14.04 -11.36
C ALA A 56 23.37 12.57 -11.44
N GLU A 57 23.70 11.77 -10.43
CA GLU A 57 23.26 10.36 -10.35
C GLU A 57 21.75 10.23 -10.24
N LEU A 58 21.10 11.10 -9.46
CA LEU A 58 19.64 11.12 -9.35
C LEU A 58 18.98 11.50 -10.68
N GLN A 59 19.53 12.49 -11.38
CA GLN A 59 19.03 12.92 -12.68
C GLN A 59 19.20 11.84 -13.74
N GLU A 60 20.35 11.16 -13.77
CA GLU A 60 20.62 10.07 -14.71
C GLU A 60 19.67 8.89 -14.45
N ARG A 61 19.56 8.45 -13.19
CA ARG A 61 18.77 7.26 -12.82
C ARG A 61 17.26 7.48 -12.90
N TYR A 62 16.79 8.68 -12.60
CA TYR A 62 15.36 9.02 -12.49
C TYR A 62 14.95 10.14 -13.45
N SER A 63 15.55 10.18 -14.64
CA SER A 63 15.35 11.23 -15.66
C SER A 63 13.89 11.50 -16.03
N GLY A 64 13.02 10.47 -15.94
CA GLY A 64 11.59 10.60 -16.21
C GLY A 64 10.82 11.49 -15.22
N VAL A 65 11.32 11.64 -13.99
CA VAL A 65 10.65 12.40 -12.93
C VAL A 65 11.52 13.50 -12.30
N TYR A 66 12.83 13.45 -12.51
CA TYR A 66 13.76 14.41 -11.91
C TYR A 66 13.47 15.85 -12.35
N GLY A 67 13.38 16.76 -11.38
CA GLY A 67 13.14 18.19 -11.62
C GLY A 67 11.74 18.52 -12.13
N ARG A 68 10.79 17.57 -12.09
CA ARG A 68 9.39 17.79 -12.45
C ARG A 68 8.53 17.97 -11.20
N PRO A 69 7.40 18.69 -11.28
CA PRO A 69 6.43 18.68 -10.19
C PRO A 69 5.96 17.26 -9.90
N HIS A 70 5.91 16.90 -8.62
CA HIS A 70 5.39 15.61 -8.20
C HIS A 70 4.08 15.79 -7.46
N THR A 71 3.08 15.00 -7.82
CA THR A 71 1.81 14.95 -7.08
C THR A 71 1.62 13.56 -6.50
N TYR A 72 1.54 13.50 -5.18
CA TYR A 72 1.41 12.26 -4.42
C TYR A 72 0.01 12.18 -3.81
N LEU A 73 -0.64 11.03 -3.94
CA LEU A 73 -1.89 10.73 -3.26
C LEU A 73 -1.71 9.50 -2.37
N ALA A 74 -2.05 9.63 -1.09
CA ALA A 74 -2.05 8.52 -0.13
C ALA A 74 -3.47 8.29 0.37
N ILE A 75 -4.01 7.10 0.12
CA ILE A 75 -5.39 6.72 0.45
C ILE A 75 -5.39 5.78 1.64
N SER A 76 -5.90 6.26 2.77
CA SER A 76 -6.06 5.42 3.96
C SER A 76 -7.05 4.27 3.72
N GLY A 77 -7.04 3.30 4.64
CA GLY A 77 -8.13 2.34 4.74
C GLY A 77 -9.43 3.01 5.20
N GLY A 78 -10.54 2.29 5.10
CA GLY A 78 -11.86 2.78 5.52
C GLY A 78 -12.95 1.72 5.63
N GLY A 79 -12.64 0.44 5.37
CA GLY A 79 -13.62 -0.64 5.36
C GLY A 79 -14.77 -0.33 4.39
N GLU A 80 -16.01 -0.46 4.88
CA GLU A 80 -17.23 -0.13 4.14
C GLU A 80 -17.32 1.34 3.67
N ASN A 81 -16.56 2.25 4.31
CA ASN A 81 -16.50 3.66 3.90
C ASN A 81 -15.49 3.93 2.77
N GLY A 82 -14.91 2.91 2.15
CA GLY A 82 -13.95 3.05 1.04
C GLY A 82 -14.49 3.87 -0.15
N ALA A 83 -15.81 3.87 -0.34
CA ALA A 83 -16.51 4.64 -1.37
C ALA A 83 -16.29 6.17 -1.27
N PHE A 84 -15.92 6.69 -0.10
CA PHE A 84 -15.63 8.13 0.06
C PHE A 84 -14.51 8.60 -0.87
N ALA A 85 -13.44 7.80 -1.00
CA ALA A 85 -12.32 8.13 -1.88
C ALA A 85 -12.74 8.15 -3.36
N ALA A 86 -13.59 7.19 -3.78
CA ALA A 86 -14.15 7.16 -5.13
C ALA A 86 -15.01 8.39 -5.43
N GLY A 87 -15.83 8.83 -4.47
CA GLY A 87 -16.62 10.06 -4.57
C GLY A 87 -15.75 11.31 -4.69
N MET A 88 -14.71 11.43 -3.87
CA MET A 88 -13.75 12.55 -3.94
C MET A 88 -13.05 12.61 -5.30
N LEU A 89 -12.54 11.47 -5.79
CA LEU A 89 -11.85 11.37 -7.08
C LEU A 89 -12.79 11.71 -8.25
N SER A 90 -14.02 11.18 -8.24
CA SER A 90 -15.04 11.52 -9.24
C SER A 90 -15.44 12.99 -9.18
N GLY A 91 -15.48 13.57 -7.97
CA GLY A 91 -15.77 14.99 -7.76
C GLY A 91 -14.70 15.90 -8.36
N TRP A 92 -13.42 15.57 -8.17
CA TRP A 92 -12.32 16.27 -8.82
C TRP A 92 -12.36 16.15 -10.35
N THR A 93 -12.70 14.96 -10.87
CA THR A 93 -12.91 14.79 -12.32
C THR A 93 -14.04 15.71 -12.80
N ALA A 94 -15.18 15.69 -12.12
CA ALA A 94 -16.35 16.51 -12.49
C ALA A 94 -16.05 18.02 -12.41
N ALA A 95 -15.22 18.45 -11.46
CA ALA A 95 -14.75 19.83 -11.35
C ALA A 95 -13.67 20.20 -12.40
N GLY A 96 -13.19 19.23 -13.19
CA GLY A 96 -12.18 19.46 -14.23
C GLY A 96 -10.78 19.74 -13.68
N ASN A 97 -10.52 19.47 -12.39
CA ASN A 97 -9.29 19.85 -11.70
C ASN A 97 -8.63 18.68 -10.95
N ARG A 98 -8.95 17.43 -11.33
CA ARG A 98 -8.23 16.26 -10.83
C ARG A 98 -6.75 16.32 -11.20
N PRO A 99 -5.84 16.27 -10.21
CA PRO A 99 -4.42 16.23 -10.51
C PRO A 99 -4.03 14.94 -11.24
N GLU A 100 -3.03 15.04 -12.12
CA GLU A 100 -2.29 13.88 -12.60
C GLU A 100 -1.30 13.45 -11.52
N PHE A 101 -1.48 12.24 -10.98
CA PHE A 101 -0.68 11.77 -9.86
C PHE A 101 0.60 11.09 -10.36
N THR A 102 1.76 11.54 -9.88
CA THR A 102 3.03 10.86 -10.10
C THR A 102 3.09 9.53 -9.34
N THR A 103 2.42 9.46 -8.20
CA THR A 103 2.36 8.23 -7.38
C THR A 103 1.07 8.23 -6.57
N VAL A 104 0.41 7.08 -6.53
CA VAL A 104 -0.69 6.82 -5.61
C VAL A 104 -0.35 5.60 -4.75
N THR A 105 -0.55 5.71 -3.45
CA THR A 105 -0.45 4.59 -2.51
C THR A 105 -1.77 4.42 -1.75
N GLY A 106 -2.08 3.20 -1.36
CA GLY A 106 -3.29 2.91 -0.60
C GLY A 106 -3.13 1.72 0.33
N ILE A 107 -3.86 1.72 1.44
CA ILE A 107 -3.90 0.59 2.39
C ILE A 107 -5.33 0.09 2.57
N SER A 108 -5.51 -1.23 2.69
CA SER A 108 -6.82 -1.86 2.86
C SER A 108 -7.78 -1.45 1.73
N ALA A 109 -9.00 -0.96 2.04
CA ALA A 109 -9.92 -0.42 1.03
C ALA A 109 -9.27 0.61 0.09
N GLY A 110 -8.38 1.46 0.61
CA GLY A 110 -7.64 2.43 -0.20
C GLY A 110 -6.73 1.79 -1.25
N ALA A 111 -6.24 0.57 -1.01
CA ALA A 111 -5.42 -0.17 -1.97
C ALA A 111 -6.22 -0.63 -3.20
N LEU A 112 -7.54 -0.81 -3.07
CA LEU A 112 -8.43 -1.12 -4.20
C LEU A 112 -8.71 0.12 -5.06
N VAL A 113 -8.73 1.30 -4.44
CA VAL A 113 -8.98 2.59 -5.11
C VAL A 113 -7.72 3.12 -5.81
N ALA A 114 -6.56 2.95 -5.20
CA ALA A 114 -5.29 3.55 -5.63
C ALA A 114 -4.92 3.32 -7.12
N PRO A 115 -5.07 2.11 -7.71
CA PRO A 115 -4.75 1.89 -9.12
C PRO A 115 -5.60 2.75 -10.05
N PHE A 116 -6.91 2.85 -9.80
CA PHE A 116 -7.81 3.65 -10.64
C PHE A 116 -7.64 5.15 -10.40
N ALA A 117 -7.27 5.54 -9.18
CA ALA A 117 -6.87 6.90 -8.88
C ALA A 117 -5.67 7.33 -9.77
N PHE A 118 -4.68 6.44 -9.91
CA PHE A 118 -3.48 6.63 -10.74
C PHE A 118 -3.77 6.60 -12.24
N LEU A 119 -4.60 5.67 -12.71
CA LEU A 119 -4.97 5.56 -14.13
C LEU A 119 -5.81 6.73 -14.65
N GLY A 120 -6.45 7.48 -13.74
CA GLY A 120 -7.10 8.75 -14.06
C GLY A 120 -8.61 8.67 -14.34
N PRO A 121 -9.19 9.77 -14.85
CA PRO A 121 -10.64 9.96 -15.02
C PRO A 121 -11.38 8.89 -15.83
N GLU A 122 -10.72 8.26 -16.80
CA GLU A 122 -11.32 7.22 -17.64
C GLU A 122 -11.83 6.01 -16.85
N TYR A 123 -11.31 5.82 -15.63
CA TYR A 123 -11.65 4.72 -14.73
C TYR A 123 -12.67 5.10 -13.66
N ASP A 124 -13.29 6.29 -13.74
CA ASP A 124 -14.26 6.73 -12.73
C ASP A 124 -15.50 5.82 -12.66
N GLU A 125 -15.92 5.25 -13.79
CA GLU A 125 -17.02 4.27 -13.82
C GLU A 125 -16.65 2.94 -13.15
N VAL A 126 -15.35 2.62 -13.07
CA VAL A 126 -14.85 1.47 -12.31
C VAL A 126 -14.77 1.84 -10.83
N LEU A 127 -14.25 3.03 -10.50
CA LEU A 127 -14.15 3.55 -9.13
C LEU A 127 -15.49 3.58 -8.40
N LYS A 128 -16.57 3.95 -9.10
CA LYS A 128 -17.94 3.98 -8.53
C LYS A 128 -18.48 2.61 -8.11
N LYS A 129 -17.79 1.51 -8.50
CA LYS A 129 -18.19 0.13 -8.22
C LYS A 129 -17.28 -0.57 -7.20
N VAL A 130 -16.25 0.12 -6.71
CA VAL A 130 -15.33 -0.39 -5.68
C VAL A 130 -15.98 -0.34 -4.31
#